data_AF-A0A9W7AN04-F1
#
_entry.id   AF-A0A9W7AN04-F1
#
_cell.length_a   1.000
_cell.length_b   1.000
_cell.length_c   1.000
_cell.angle_alpha   90.00
_cell.angle_beta   90.00
_cell.angle_gamma   90.00
#
_symmetry.space_group_name_H-M   'P 1'
#
loop_
_entity.id
_entity.type
_entity.pdbx_description
1 polymer ?
#
loop_
_entity_poly.entity_id
_entity_poly.type
_entity_poly.pdbx_seq_one_letter_code
_entity_poly.pdbx_strand_id
1 'polypeptide(L)'
;MLHTIVLAILTLSALVGSYSTNSAPSKKLFKPLQTSISSSRRSFFLTVPPTLLISSSPAFAAPSKALGASSASSLRSALSDLQTSKKFLDAKKYSDLSSYLSSSDSLNTLSSTFTSLVQSRQLTPEDTQAIGTIRTYGVAADVQIMYGGLMSALEGGDGKEIQKYWKRTEDSLKETVVILESSNL
;
A
#
# COMPACT_ATOMS: atom_id res chain seq x y z
N MET A 1 13.41 -16.04 -49.21
CA MET A 1 13.53 -17.10 -48.18
C MET A 1 12.80 -16.69 -46.91
N LEU A 2 11.49 -16.44 -47.04
CA LEU A 2 10.50 -16.42 -45.97
C LEU A 2 9.53 -17.53 -46.37
N HIS A 3 9.18 -18.47 -45.48
CA HIS A 3 8.00 -19.36 -45.50
C HIS A 3 8.28 -20.71 -44.79
N THR A 4 8.80 -20.71 -43.55
CA THR A 4 8.97 -22.01 -42.83
C THR A 4 8.96 -21.93 -41.31
N ILE A 5 8.21 -21.02 -40.67
CA ILE A 5 8.00 -21.09 -39.20
C ILE A 5 6.58 -20.58 -38.85
N VAL A 6 5.54 -21.28 -39.34
CA VAL A 6 4.13 -21.03 -38.97
C VAL A 6 3.43 -22.31 -38.45
N LEU A 7 4.17 -23.40 -38.19
CA LEU A 7 3.58 -24.69 -37.81
C LEU A 7 4.06 -25.19 -36.44
N ALA A 8 3.70 -24.49 -35.38
CA ALA A 8 3.82 -24.99 -34.00
C ALA A 8 2.63 -24.55 -33.12
N ILE A 9 1.45 -24.44 -33.74
CA ILE A 9 0.15 -24.37 -33.08
C ILE A 9 -0.56 -25.66 -33.48
N LEU A 10 -1.16 -26.36 -32.51
CA LEU A 10 -1.85 -27.67 -32.59
C LEU A 10 -0.97 -28.86 -32.20
N THR A 11 -0.86 -29.13 -30.91
CA THR A 11 -1.18 -30.45 -30.32
C THR A 11 -0.93 -30.43 -28.81
N LEU A 12 -2.01 -30.32 -28.02
CA LEU A 12 -2.31 -31.15 -26.83
C LEU A 12 -3.42 -30.49 -26.02
N SER A 13 -4.65 -30.70 -26.48
CA SER A 13 -5.81 -30.75 -25.60
C SER A 13 -5.84 -32.09 -24.87
N ALA A 14 -6.50 -32.10 -23.72
CA ALA A 14 -6.89 -33.25 -22.89
C ALA A 14 -5.98 -33.59 -21.69
N LEU A 15 -6.31 -32.99 -20.54
CA LEU A 15 -6.53 -33.81 -19.34
C LEU A 15 -7.62 -33.19 -18.46
N VAL A 16 -8.83 -33.70 -18.64
CA VAL A 16 -9.96 -33.58 -17.71
C VAL A 16 -9.72 -34.57 -16.57
N GLY A 17 -9.83 -34.10 -15.33
CA GLY A 17 -9.73 -34.94 -14.14
C GLY A 17 -10.47 -34.30 -12.97
N SER A 18 -11.77 -34.54 -12.91
CA SER A 18 -12.67 -34.20 -11.82
C SER A 18 -12.32 -34.93 -10.53
N TYR A 19 -12.20 -34.22 -9.41
CA TYR A 19 -12.48 -34.78 -8.09
C TYR A 19 -13.31 -33.80 -7.25
N SER A 20 -14.54 -34.24 -7.01
CA SER A 20 -15.51 -33.79 -6.02
C SER A 20 -15.12 -34.35 -4.64
N THR A 21 -15.24 -33.56 -3.57
CA THR A 21 -16.23 -33.77 -2.47
C THR A 21 -15.91 -32.87 -1.26
N ASN A 22 -16.94 -32.14 -0.85
CA ASN A 22 -17.35 -31.78 0.53
C ASN A 22 -16.38 -31.99 1.70
N SER A 23 -16.16 -30.92 2.48
CA SER A 23 -16.05 -31.00 3.94
C SER A 23 -16.37 -29.65 4.60
N ALA A 24 -17.27 -29.68 5.57
CA ALA A 24 -17.93 -28.57 6.23
C ALA A 24 -17.06 -27.93 7.35
N PRO A 25 -17.49 -26.80 7.96
CA PRO A 25 -16.62 -25.92 8.74
C PRO A 25 -16.45 -26.39 10.20
N SER A 26 -15.20 -26.58 10.62
CA SER A 26 -14.84 -26.79 12.03
C SER A 26 -14.88 -25.47 12.80
N LYS A 27 -15.95 -25.30 13.59
CA LYS A 27 -16.04 -24.32 14.67
C LYS A 27 -15.01 -24.64 15.76
N LYS A 28 -13.87 -23.95 15.75
CA LYS A 28 -12.94 -23.95 16.90
C LYS A 28 -13.25 -22.78 17.82
N LEU A 29 -14.06 -23.13 18.80
CA LEU A 29 -14.15 -22.63 20.17
C LEU A 29 -13.09 -21.59 20.56
N PHE A 30 -13.59 -20.39 20.85
CA PHE A 30 -12.95 -19.36 21.65
C PHE A 30 -12.32 -19.93 22.94
N LYS A 31 -11.08 -19.53 23.22
CA LYS A 31 -10.54 -19.42 24.57
C LYS A 31 -9.82 -18.07 24.67
N PRO A 32 -10.30 -17.10 25.46
CA PRO A 32 -9.49 -15.94 25.81
C PRO A 32 -8.40 -16.39 26.78
N LEU A 33 -7.13 -16.32 26.35
CA LEU A 33 -6.01 -16.39 27.29
C LEU A 33 -6.02 -15.09 28.09
N GLN A 34 -6.55 -15.16 29.31
CA GLN A 34 -6.34 -14.17 30.35
C GLN A 34 -4.86 -14.20 30.74
N THR A 35 -4.05 -13.32 30.15
CA THR A 35 -2.74 -12.98 30.71
C THR A 35 -2.95 -12.06 31.91
N SER A 36 -3.18 -12.68 33.07
CA SER A 36 -3.00 -12.04 34.37
C SER A 36 -1.52 -11.69 34.52
N ILE A 37 -1.17 -10.43 34.26
CA ILE A 37 0.14 -9.89 34.65
C ILE A 37 -0.02 -9.39 36.07
N SER A 38 0.51 -10.21 36.97
CA SER A 38 0.65 -9.98 38.39
C SER A 38 1.26 -8.61 38.69
N SER A 39 0.51 -7.82 39.45
CA SER A 39 0.88 -6.54 40.02
C SER A 39 1.91 -6.72 41.13
N SER A 40 3.20 -6.81 40.78
CA SER A 40 4.29 -6.69 41.75
C SER A 40 4.53 -5.21 42.09
N ARG A 41 3.82 -4.75 43.13
CA ARG A 41 4.16 -3.53 43.87
C ARG A 41 5.51 -3.72 44.56
N ARG A 42 6.58 -3.19 43.98
CA ARG A 42 7.80 -2.85 44.73
C ARG A 42 7.87 -1.34 44.89
N SER A 43 7.47 -0.89 46.07
CA SER A 43 7.73 0.44 46.60
C SER A 43 9.23 0.62 46.84
N PHE A 44 9.87 1.43 46.02
CA PHE A 44 11.16 2.03 46.35
C PHE A 44 10.91 3.50 46.68
N PHE A 45 10.86 3.80 47.97
CA PHE A 45 11.03 5.16 48.47
C PHE A 45 12.51 5.49 48.35
N LEU A 46 12.85 6.41 47.43
CA LEU A 46 14.15 7.05 47.36
C LEU A 46 13.95 8.57 47.39
N THR A 47 14.65 9.15 48.35
CA THR A 47 14.61 10.52 48.86
C THR A 47 15.42 11.47 47.96
N VAL A 48 14.73 12.50 47.44
CA VAL A 48 15.09 13.86 46.91
C VAL A 48 16.52 14.18 46.41
N PRO A 49 16.66 14.98 45.32
CA PRO A 49 16.69 16.45 45.46
C PRO A 49 15.85 17.22 44.41
N PRO A 50 15.47 18.50 44.66
CA PRO A 50 14.64 19.29 43.77
C PRO A 50 15.50 19.88 42.65
N THR A 51 15.53 19.20 41.51
CA THR A 51 16.09 19.76 40.28
C THR A 51 14.97 20.41 39.48
N LEU A 52 15.20 21.68 39.13
CA LEU A 52 14.31 22.56 38.38
C LEU A 52 13.70 21.83 37.16
N LEU A 53 12.38 21.64 37.20
CA LEU A 53 11.58 21.15 36.09
C LEU A 53 11.57 22.18 34.97
N ILE A 54 12.60 22.17 34.12
CA ILE A 54 12.47 22.66 32.75
C ILE A 54 11.63 21.60 32.04
N SER A 55 10.31 21.76 32.14
CA SER A 55 9.32 21.09 31.31
C SER A 55 9.54 21.55 29.87
N SER A 56 10.50 20.93 29.18
CA SER A 56 10.56 20.93 27.72
C SER A 56 9.39 20.10 27.20
N SER A 57 8.19 20.66 27.30
CA SER A 57 7.05 20.14 26.56
C SER A 57 7.48 20.07 25.10
N PRO A 58 7.49 18.89 24.45
CA PRO A 58 7.78 18.82 23.03
C PRO A 58 6.72 19.70 22.36
N ALA A 59 7.15 20.83 21.82
CA ALA A 59 6.31 21.65 20.98
C ALA A 59 5.94 20.76 19.80
N PHE A 60 4.74 20.17 19.86
CA PHE A 60 4.16 19.41 18.78
C PHE A 60 3.98 20.42 17.64
N ALA A 61 4.98 20.49 16.77
CA ALA A 61 4.99 21.39 15.63
C ALA A 61 3.68 21.13 14.88
N ALA A 62 2.86 22.17 14.78
CA ALA A 62 1.59 22.07 14.09
C ALA A 62 1.88 21.59 12.65
N PRO A 63 1.28 20.48 12.21
CA PRO A 63 1.51 19.98 10.86
C PRO A 63 1.13 21.07 9.87
N SER A 64 2.10 21.52 9.07
CA SER A 64 1.93 22.68 8.22
C SER A 64 1.00 22.33 7.05
N LYS A 65 0.17 23.29 6.64
CA LYS A 65 -0.63 23.16 5.41
C LYS A 65 0.25 22.83 4.20
N ALA A 66 1.45 23.42 4.12
CA ALA A 66 2.40 23.14 3.04
C ALA A 66 2.74 21.64 2.88
N LEU A 67 2.71 20.85 3.97
CA LEU A 67 2.97 19.41 3.93
C LEU A 67 1.91 18.64 3.15
N GLY A 68 0.63 19.02 3.29
CA GLY A 68 -0.49 18.36 2.61
C GLY A 68 -0.50 18.61 1.10
N ALA A 69 -0.29 19.85 0.68
CA ALA A 69 -0.26 20.22 -0.74
C ALA A 69 0.94 19.59 -1.47
N SER A 70 2.12 19.55 -0.81
CA SER A 70 3.29 18.85 -1.32
C SER A 70 3.02 17.35 -1.49
N SER A 71 2.40 16.73 -0.49
CA SER A 71 2.05 15.29 -0.55
C SER A 71 1.04 14.99 -1.65
N ALA A 72 0.03 15.84 -1.83
CA ALA A 72 -0.94 15.72 -2.92
C ALA A 72 -0.26 15.84 -4.30
N SER A 73 0.68 16.77 -4.46
CA SER A 73 1.49 16.88 -5.68
C SER A 73 2.30 15.62 -5.95
N SER A 74 2.95 15.05 -4.93
CA SER A 74 3.71 13.80 -5.07
C SER A 74 2.82 12.62 -5.49
N LEU A 75 1.59 12.53 -4.98
CA LEU A 75 0.63 11.50 -5.40
C LEU A 75 0.19 11.65 -6.86
N ARG A 76 0.00 12.89 -7.34
CA ARG A 76 -0.28 13.16 -8.76
C ARG A 76 0.88 12.75 -9.65
N SER A 77 2.11 13.04 -9.23
CA SER A 77 3.33 12.59 -9.95
C SER A 77 3.43 11.07 -9.99
N ALA A 78 3.18 10.40 -8.86
CA ALA A 78 3.15 8.93 -8.80
C ALA A 78 2.10 8.32 -9.75
N LEU A 79 0.93 8.94 -9.87
CA LEU A 79 -0.11 8.53 -10.81
C LEU A 79 0.33 8.70 -12.27
N SER A 80 0.95 9.82 -12.60
CA SER A 80 1.51 10.07 -13.94
C SER A 80 2.61 9.07 -14.30
N ASP A 81 3.50 8.73 -13.36
CA ASP A 81 4.55 7.72 -13.56
C ASP A 81 3.91 6.34 -13.81
N LEU A 82 2.91 5.97 -13.02
CA LEU A 82 2.20 4.71 -13.17
C LEU A 82 1.48 4.64 -14.53
N GLN A 83 0.82 5.71 -14.97
CA GLN A 83 0.22 5.79 -16.31
C GLN A 83 1.25 5.70 -17.44
N THR A 84 2.41 6.33 -17.28
CA THR A 84 3.52 6.26 -18.25
C THR A 84 4.07 4.83 -18.34
N SER A 85 4.04 4.08 -17.25
CA SER A 85 4.48 2.69 -17.20
C SER A 85 3.57 1.72 -17.99
N LYS A 86 2.33 2.13 -18.30
CA LYS A 86 1.36 1.33 -19.08
C LYS A 86 1.92 0.85 -20.42
N LYS A 87 2.75 1.68 -21.08
CA LYS A 87 3.40 1.32 -22.36
C LYS A 87 4.27 0.06 -22.27
N PHE A 88 4.92 -0.17 -21.13
CA PHE A 88 5.74 -1.36 -20.90
C PHE A 88 4.86 -2.58 -20.63
N LEU A 89 3.72 -2.38 -19.97
CA LEU A 89 2.74 -3.41 -19.70
C LEU A 89 2.08 -3.91 -20.98
N ASP A 90 1.64 -2.99 -21.85
CA ASP A 90 1.05 -3.32 -23.16
C ASP A 90 2.06 -4.01 -24.09
N ALA A 91 3.33 -3.61 -24.01
CA ALA A 91 4.43 -4.24 -24.74
C ALA A 91 4.93 -5.57 -24.10
N LYS A 92 4.38 -5.98 -22.96
CA LYS A 92 4.81 -7.15 -22.16
C LYS A 92 6.30 -7.14 -21.80
N LYS A 93 6.89 -5.94 -21.65
CA LYS A 93 8.29 -5.74 -21.28
C LYS A 93 8.41 -5.61 -19.75
N TYR A 94 8.21 -6.73 -19.04
CA TYR A 94 8.14 -6.73 -17.58
C TYR A 94 9.46 -6.36 -16.89
N SER A 95 10.60 -6.70 -17.50
CA SER A 95 11.92 -6.28 -16.99
C SER A 95 12.08 -4.76 -17.01
N ASP A 96 11.74 -4.13 -18.14
CA ASP A 96 11.81 -2.67 -18.29
C ASP A 96 10.80 -1.97 -17.36
N LEU A 97 9.61 -2.57 -17.18
CA LEU A 97 8.60 -2.10 -16.24
C LEU A 97 9.13 -2.10 -14.80
N SER A 98 9.76 -3.19 -14.36
CA SER A 98 10.35 -3.29 -13.02
C SER A 98 11.45 -2.25 -12.78
N SER A 99 12.36 -2.08 -13.74
CA SER A 99 13.42 -1.06 -13.65
C SER A 99 12.85 0.36 -13.63
N TYR A 100 11.81 0.63 -14.43
CA TYR A 100 11.16 1.93 -14.47
C TYR A 100 10.46 2.27 -13.15
N LEU A 101 9.67 1.33 -12.60
CA LEU A 101 8.96 1.52 -11.33
C LEU A 101 9.96 1.67 -10.15
N SER A 102 11.03 0.88 -10.15
CA SER A 102 12.08 0.97 -9.12
C SER A 102 12.86 2.29 -9.18
N SER A 103 12.93 2.94 -10.34
CA SER A 103 13.61 4.22 -10.53
C SER A 103 12.73 5.43 -10.20
N SER A 104 11.42 5.25 -9.98
CA SER A 104 10.50 6.34 -9.64
C SER A 104 10.55 6.64 -8.14
N ASP A 105 11.12 7.78 -7.79
CA ASP A 105 11.14 8.29 -6.41
C ASP A 105 9.72 8.50 -5.86
N SER A 106 8.79 8.98 -6.70
CA SER A 106 7.39 9.23 -6.35
C SER A 106 6.69 7.95 -5.88
N LEU A 107 6.91 6.83 -6.57
CA LEU A 107 6.31 5.54 -6.24
C LEU A 107 6.96 4.89 -5.02
N ASN A 108 8.29 4.97 -4.91
CA ASN A 108 9.04 4.42 -3.79
C ASN A 108 8.74 5.15 -2.46
N THR A 109 8.41 6.44 -2.53
CA THR A 109 8.04 7.27 -1.37
C THR A 109 6.53 7.34 -1.13
N LEU A 110 5.70 6.50 -1.78
CA LEU A 110 4.24 6.50 -1.57
C LEU A 110 3.85 6.35 -0.11
N SER A 111 4.55 5.48 0.63
CA SER A 111 4.18 5.19 2.03
C SER A 111 4.40 6.38 2.97
N SER A 112 5.56 7.05 2.85
CA SER A 112 5.82 8.28 3.58
C SER A 112 4.87 9.39 3.14
N THR A 113 4.60 9.51 1.83
CA THR A 113 3.69 10.53 1.28
C THR A 113 2.28 10.40 1.85
N PHE A 114 1.69 9.19 1.88
CA PHE A 114 0.38 8.97 2.50
C PHE A 114 0.39 9.27 4.01
N THR A 115 1.49 8.91 4.70
CA THR A 115 1.63 9.22 6.13
C THR A 115 1.66 10.72 6.37
N SER A 116 2.44 11.47 5.58
CA SER A 116 2.53 12.94 5.64
C SER A 116 1.21 13.61 5.28
N LEU A 117 0.49 13.06 4.30
CA LEU A 117 -0.82 13.54 3.90
C LEU A 117 -1.86 13.42 5.03
N VAL A 118 -1.98 12.23 5.63
CA VAL A 118 -2.90 11.95 6.75
C VAL A 118 -2.53 12.74 8.00
N GLN A 119 -1.24 13.03 8.21
CA GLN A 119 -0.78 13.89 9.29
C GLN A 119 -1.01 15.39 9.01
N SER A 120 -1.18 15.77 7.74
CA SER A 120 -1.49 17.15 7.39
C SER A 120 -2.93 17.46 7.82
N ARG A 121 -3.10 18.43 8.73
CA ARG A 121 -4.41 18.85 9.28
C ARG A 121 -5.35 19.51 8.26
N GLN A 122 -5.06 19.35 6.97
CA GLN A 122 -5.75 19.93 5.83
C GLN A 122 -7.01 19.13 5.46
N LEU A 123 -6.98 17.83 5.68
CA LEU A 123 -8.10 16.93 5.39
C LEU A 123 -9.15 16.99 6.50
N THR A 124 -10.42 16.89 6.12
CA THR A 124 -11.48 16.66 7.10
C THR A 124 -11.29 15.29 7.75
N PRO A 125 -11.81 15.06 8.98
CA PRO A 125 -11.71 13.74 9.60
C PRO A 125 -12.40 12.65 8.75
N GLU A 126 -13.43 13.00 7.98
CA GLU A 126 -14.11 12.10 7.04
C GLU A 126 -13.19 11.72 5.87
N ASP A 127 -12.55 12.69 5.22
CA ASP A 127 -11.60 12.42 4.12
C ASP A 127 -10.36 11.65 4.60
N THR A 128 -9.89 11.96 5.81
CA THR A 128 -8.77 11.27 6.44
C THR A 128 -9.10 9.80 6.71
N GLN A 129 -10.35 9.51 7.09
CA GLN A 129 -10.85 8.15 7.27
C GLN A 129 -11.03 7.43 5.93
N ALA A 130 -11.53 8.12 4.90
CA ALA A 130 -11.71 7.57 3.55
C ALA A 130 -10.37 7.20 2.89
N ILE A 131 -9.38 8.11 2.94
CA ILE A 131 -8.03 7.85 2.42
C ILE A 131 -7.37 6.76 3.27
N GLY A 132 -7.44 6.88 4.59
CA GLY A 132 -6.85 5.97 5.56
C GLY A 132 -5.34 5.72 5.35
N THR A 133 -4.76 4.86 6.17
CA THR A 133 -3.42 4.28 5.93
C THR A 133 -3.53 2.76 6.08
N ILE A 134 -2.44 2.01 5.90
CA ILE A 134 -2.39 0.56 6.19
C ILE A 134 -3.00 0.19 7.56
N ARG A 135 -2.94 1.09 8.56
CA ARG A 135 -3.48 0.84 9.90
C ARG A 135 -4.99 1.05 10.03
N THR A 136 -5.60 1.84 9.14
CA THR A 136 -7.03 2.20 9.19
C THR A 136 -7.86 1.62 8.04
N TYR A 137 -7.25 0.85 7.13
CA TYR A 137 -7.92 0.18 6.00
C TYR A 137 -8.67 1.17 5.08
N GLY A 138 -7.98 2.18 4.57
CA GLY A 138 -8.52 3.10 3.54
C GLY A 138 -7.96 2.83 2.15
N VAL A 139 -8.34 3.66 1.18
CA VAL A 139 -7.92 3.55 -0.23
C VAL A 139 -6.39 3.58 -0.39
N ALA A 140 -5.69 4.37 0.44
CA ALA A 140 -4.22 4.42 0.43
C ALA A 140 -3.57 3.11 0.89
N ALA A 141 -4.24 2.33 1.75
CA ALA A 141 -3.77 1.00 2.13
C ALA A 141 -3.85 0.04 0.93
N ASP A 142 -4.95 0.08 0.17
CA ASP A 142 -5.10 -0.74 -1.04
C ASP A 142 -4.01 -0.38 -2.06
N VAL A 143 -3.72 0.91 -2.27
CA VAL A 143 -2.58 1.34 -3.13
C VAL A 143 -1.26 0.71 -2.68
N GLN A 144 -0.91 0.79 -1.39
CA GLN A 144 0.34 0.25 -0.87
C GLN A 144 0.42 -1.28 -1.00
N ILE A 145 -0.67 -1.99 -0.70
CA ILE A 145 -0.73 -3.45 -0.79
C ILE A 145 -0.67 -3.91 -2.25
N MET A 146 -1.41 -3.25 -3.15
CA MET A 146 -1.43 -3.59 -4.58
C MET A 146 -0.11 -3.23 -5.26
N TYR A 147 0.54 -2.13 -4.88
CA TYR A 147 1.88 -1.78 -5.38
C TYR A 147 2.93 -2.78 -4.90
N GLY A 148 2.90 -3.19 -3.64
CA GLY A 148 3.77 -4.27 -3.14
C GLY A 148 3.53 -5.60 -3.86
N GLY A 149 2.27 -5.95 -4.11
CA GLY A 149 1.88 -7.12 -4.90
C GLY A 149 2.35 -7.04 -6.36
N LEU A 150 2.30 -5.86 -6.97
CA LEU A 150 2.82 -5.61 -8.31
C LEU A 150 4.32 -5.88 -8.39
N MET A 151 5.10 -5.36 -7.44
CA MET A 151 6.55 -5.58 -7.40
C MET A 151 6.88 -7.06 -7.21
N SER A 152 6.16 -7.76 -6.33
CA SER A 152 6.32 -9.21 -6.16
C SER A 152 5.93 -10.01 -7.41
N ALA A 153 4.85 -9.62 -8.11
CA ALA A 153 4.45 -10.27 -9.36
C ALA A 153 5.44 -10.02 -10.50
N LEU A 154 6.13 -8.87 -10.51
CA LEU A 154 7.21 -8.57 -11.45
C LEU A 154 8.44 -9.47 -11.23
N GLU A 155 8.75 -9.81 -9.97
CA GLU A 155 9.80 -10.78 -9.64
C GLU A 155 9.39 -12.21 -10.03
N GLY A 156 8.11 -12.57 -9.86
CA GLY A 156 7.58 -13.89 -10.21
C GLY A 156 7.39 -14.13 -11.71
N GLY A 157 7.24 -13.06 -12.50
CA GLY A 157 7.04 -13.13 -13.96
C GLY A 157 5.61 -13.46 -14.40
N ASP A 158 4.64 -13.42 -13.49
CA ASP A 158 3.25 -13.75 -13.78
C ASP A 158 2.50 -12.58 -14.44
N GLY A 159 2.55 -12.50 -15.77
CA GLY A 159 1.96 -11.41 -16.55
C GLY A 159 0.49 -11.08 -16.26
N LYS A 160 -0.33 -12.10 -15.93
CA LYS A 160 -1.74 -11.89 -15.55
C LYS A 160 -1.88 -11.18 -14.21
N GLU A 161 -1.03 -11.54 -13.25
CA GLU A 161 -1.02 -10.92 -11.93
C GLU A 161 -0.46 -9.51 -11.99
N ILE A 162 0.61 -9.29 -12.77
CA ILE A 162 1.17 -7.96 -13.04
C ILE A 162 0.09 -7.01 -13.56
N GLN A 163 -0.68 -7.43 -14.56
CA GLN A 163 -1.76 -6.60 -15.12
C GLN A 163 -2.88 -6.32 -14.11
N LYS A 164 -3.26 -7.33 -13.32
CA LYS A 164 -4.28 -7.20 -12.28
C LYS A 164 -3.85 -6.22 -11.19
N TYR A 165 -2.63 -6.38 -10.65
CA TYR A 165 -2.12 -5.51 -9.60
C TYR A 165 -1.89 -4.10 -10.12
N TRP A 166 -1.29 -3.94 -11.30
CA TRP A 166 -1.07 -2.62 -11.91
C TRP A 166 -2.37 -1.84 -12.07
N LYS A 167 -3.41 -2.47 -12.63
CA LYS A 167 -4.71 -1.81 -12.84
C LYS A 167 -5.34 -1.40 -11.51
N ARG A 168 -5.28 -2.29 -10.52
CA ARG A 168 -5.86 -2.01 -9.20
C ARG A 168 -5.11 -0.90 -8.47
N THR A 169 -3.79 -0.86 -8.57
CA THR A 169 -2.98 0.25 -8.05
C THR A 169 -3.35 1.57 -8.74
N GLU A 170 -3.53 1.56 -10.06
CA GLU A 170 -3.95 2.75 -10.82
C GLU A 170 -5.34 3.25 -10.37
N ASP A 171 -6.31 2.36 -10.28
CA ASP A 171 -7.69 2.69 -9.92
C ASP A 171 -7.77 3.26 -8.48
N SER A 172 -7.10 2.62 -7.51
CA SER A 172 -7.07 3.09 -6.12
C SER A 172 -6.30 4.41 -5.96
N LEU A 173 -5.24 4.62 -6.75
CA LEU A 173 -4.50 5.88 -6.73
C LEU A 173 -5.32 7.02 -7.35
N LYS A 174 -6.08 6.76 -8.42
CA LYS A 174 -7.04 7.72 -8.99
C LYS A 174 -8.10 8.12 -7.98
N GLU A 175 -8.70 7.15 -7.30
CA GLU A 175 -9.70 7.42 -6.27
C GLU A 175 -9.13 8.33 -5.17
N THR A 176 -7.89 8.09 -4.74
CA THR A 176 -7.23 8.94 -3.75
C THR A 176 -7.04 10.38 -4.25
N VAL A 177 -6.64 10.56 -5.52
CA VAL A 177 -6.50 11.89 -6.12
C VAL A 177 -7.86 12.60 -6.23
N VAL A 178 -8.93 11.87 -6.58
CA VAL A 178 -10.30 12.44 -6.63
C VAL A 178 -10.76 12.91 -5.25
N ILE A 179 -10.49 12.14 -4.18
CA ILE A 179 -10.80 12.56 -2.81
C ILE A 179 -10.03 13.85 -2.49
N LEU A 180 -8.74 13.92 -2.83
CA LEU A 180 -7.92 15.11 -2.59
C LEU A 180 -8.42 16.37 -3.33
N GLU A 181 -8.86 16.21 -4.57
CA GLU A 181 -9.46 17.31 -5.34
C GLU A 181 -10.78 17.77 -4.72
N SER A 182 -11.58 16.85 -4.19
CA SER A 182 -12.82 17.19 -3.49
C SER A 182 -12.57 17.95 -2.17
N SER A 183 -11.42 17.72 -1.53
CA SER A 183 -10.98 18.39 -0.30
C SER A 183 -10.27 19.75 -0.53
N ASN A 184 -10.21 20.26 -1.78
CA ASN A 184 -9.50 21.50 -2.17
C ASN A 184 -7.97 21.51 -1.91
N LEU A 185 -7.29 20.38 -2.15
CA LEU A 185 -5.82 20.23 -2.06
C LEU A 185 -5.11 20.14 -3.42
#